data_AF-A0A948EHA8-F1
#
_entry.id   AF-A0A948EHA8-F1
#
_cell.length_a   1.000
_cell.length_b   1.000
_cell.length_c   1.000
_cell.angle_alpha   90.00
_cell.angle_beta   90.00
_cell.angle_gamma   90.00
#
_symmetry.space_group_name_H-M   'P 1'
#
loop_
_entity.id
_entity.type
_entity.pdbx_description
1 polymer ?
#
loop_
_entity_poly.entity_id
_entity_poly.type
_entity_poly.pdbx_seq_one_letter_code
_entity_poly.pdbx_strand_id
1 'polypeptide(L)'
;MKQKALTKCTGIALTLAVMAAMGCGKKEADISQGITPNVLNFYILHQEIGAIRDKVGVSAAEQKAQYIPSYNELIGRSQKMLQDNQTSKELKKYPEINATMDSCLNAGVAFLTLEARAVDANSRLADAKQQLSDLRQSIRNNSLLAKKQKPKIDALAKQQASLQKQLDGYKPGLSRNSQTCRALLKRYNIRILQGKILEYTNDEKLFALFPWEKPAPVKTVKKKRK
;
A
#
# COMPACT_ATOMS: atom_id res chain seq x y z
N MET A 1 -51.19 -22.73 -24.94
CA MET A 1 -51.24 -21.39 -25.58
C MET A 1 -51.07 -20.31 -24.52
N LYS A 2 -50.14 -19.37 -24.80
CA LYS A 2 -50.01 -17.98 -24.32
C LYS A 2 -49.48 -17.71 -22.89
N GLN A 3 -48.25 -17.18 -22.92
CA GLN A 3 -47.53 -16.39 -21.92
C GLN A 3 -48.36 -15.22 -21.35
N LYS A 4 -48.09 -14.86 -20.09
CA LYS A 4 -47.91 -13.45 -19.70
C LYS A 4 -46.70 -13.32 -18.78
N ALA A 5 -45.77 -12.48 -19.23
CA ALA A 5 -44.59 -12.03 -18.53
C ALA A 5 -44.89 -10.75 -17.70
N LEU A 6 -43.90 -10.37 -16.88
CA LEU A 6 -43.76 -9.11 -16.11
C LEU A 6 -44.67 -9.05 -14.86
N THR A 7 -44.21 -8.69 -13.65
CA THR A 7 -43.17 -7.70 -13.32
C THR A 7 -42.64 -8.00 -11.91
N LYS A 8 -41.38 -8.43 -11.78
CA LYS A 8 -40.60 -8.39 -10.53
C LYS A 8 -39.69 -7.16 -10.62
N CYS A 9 -40.15 -5.98 -10.20
CA CYS A 9 -39.30 -4.79 -10.05
C CYS A 9 -40.02 -3.60 -9.38
N THR A 10 -40.71 -3.78 -8.24
CA THR A 10 -41.30 -2.64 -7.49
C THR A 10 -41.45 -2.94 -5.98
N GLY A 11 -40.49 -3.66 -5.38
CA GLY A 11 -40.56 -4.06 -3.97
C GLY A 11 -39.41 -3.62 -3.06
N ILE A 12 -38.39 -2.93 -3.59
CA ILE A 12 -37.19 -2.55 -2.82
C ILE A 12 -37.02 -1.02 -2.72
N ALA A 13 -37.76 -0.24 -3.52
CA ALA A 13 -37.69 1.23 -3.47
C ALA A 13 -38.56 1.86 -2.37
N LEU A 14 -39.47 1.12 -1.72
CA LEU A 14 -40.41 1.68 -0.74
C LEU A 14 -40.03 1.44 0.72
N THR A 15 -39.04 0.60 1.01
CA THR A 15 -38.51 0.41 2.37
C THR A 15 -37.35 1.36 2.71
N LEU A 16 -36.79 2.05 1.72
CA LEU A 16 -35.84 3.16 1.91
C LEU A 16 -36.52 4.51 2.20
N ALA A 17 -37.83 4.64 1.95
CA ALA A 17 -38.58 5.88 2.16
C ALA A 17 -39.28 5.95 3.54
N VAL A 18 -39.43 4.83 4.26
CA VAL A 18 -40.16 4.80 5.55
C VAL A 18 -39.27 5.10 6.77
N MET A 19 -37.94 5.01 6.65
CA MET A 19 -37.04 5.48 7.73
C MET A 19 -36.84 7.00 7.75
N ALA A 20 -37.40 7.75 6.80
CA ALA A 20 -37.29 9.20 6.73
C ALA A 20 -38.47 9.96 7.38
N ALA A 21 -39.48 9.27 7.93
CA ALA A 21 -40.75 9.92 8.29
C ALA A 21 -41.32 9.65 9.69
N MET A 22 -40.57 9.07 10.64
CA MET A 22 -41.05 8.93 12.02
C MET A 22 -39.96 9.16 13.05
N GLY A 23 -40.08 10.25 13.83
CA GLY A 23 -39.40 10.37 15.14
C GLY A 23 -38.56 11.62 15.35
N CYS A 24 -39.17 12.81 15.29
CA CYS A 24 -38.64 14.00 15.94
C CYS A 24 -38.73 13.82 17.47
N GLY A 25 -37.69 13.24 18.05
CA GLY A 25 -37.42 13.29 19.48
C GLY A 25 -36.03 13.86 19.66
N LYS A 26 -35.92 15.11 20.13
CA LYS A 26 -34.65 15.70 20.59
C LYS A 26 -34.17 14.92 21.82
N LYS A 27 -33.52 13.79 21.59
CA LYS A 27 -32.46 13.32 22.48
C LYS A 27 -31.18 13.80 21.83
N GLU A 28 -30.43 14.64 22.54
CA GLU A 28 -29.03 14.84 22.21
C GLU A 28 -28.41 13.45 22.11
N ALA A 29 -28.02 13.07 20.89
CA ALA A 29 -27.33 11.82 20.67
C ALA A 29 -26.01 11.92 21.43
N ASP A 30 -25.95 11.15 22.52
CA ASP A 30 -24.74 10.92 23.30
C ASP A 30 -23.60 10.57 22.35
N ILE A 31 -22.49 11.27 22.48
CA ILE A 31 -21.33 11.23 21.58
C ILE A 31 -20.76 9.80 21.57
N SER A 32 -21.17 8.96 20.62
CA SER A 32 -20.54 7.64 20.45
C SER A 32 -20.52 7.03 19.06
N GLN A 33 -21.24 7.52 18.03
CA GLN A 33 -21.21 6.88 16.70
C GLN A 33 -21.29 7.87 15.54
N GLY A 34 -20.12 8.25 15.02
CA GLY A 34 -20.00 9.00 13.78
C GLY A 34 -18.61 8.81 13.21
N ILE A 35 -18.38 7.67 12.56
CA ILE A 35 -17.17 7.47 11.76
C ILE A 35 -17.25 8.48 10.61
N THR A 36 -16.36 9.47 10.59
CA THR A 36 -16.34 10.38 9.43
C THR A 36 -16.00 9.54 8.19
N PRO A 37 -16.71 9.69 7.06
CA PRO A 37 -16.44 8.90 5.85
C PRO A 37 -14.98 8.99 5.40
N ASN A 38 -14.33 10.14 5.61
CA ASN A 38 -12.90 10.31 5.38
C ASN A 38 -12.06 9.39 6.27
N VAL A 39 -12.32 9.35 7.58
CA VAL A 39 -11.59 8.48 8.50
C VAL A 39 -11.77 6.99 8.14
N LEU A 40 -12.97 6.58 7.73
CA LEU A 40 -13.22 5.21 7.24
C LEU A 40 -12.46 4.91 5.94
N ASN A 41 -12.51 5.84 4.98
CA ASN A 41 -11.80 5.71 3.70
C ASN A 41 -10.29 5.61 3.90
N PHE A 42 -9.74 6.35 4.88
CA PHE A 42 -8.32 6.30 5.20
C PHE A 42 -7.95 4.91 5.74
N TYR A 43 -8.79 4.36 6.60
CA TYR A 43 -8.59 3.02 7.14
C TYR A 43 -8.65 1.94 6.04
N ILE A 44 -9.66 1.98 5.18
CA ILE A 44 -9.79 1.04 4.05
C ILE A 44 -8.56 1.13 3.15
N LEU A 45 -8.16 2.34 2.77
CA LEU A 45 -6.97 2.58 1.96
C LEU A 45 -5.71 1.98 2.61
N HIS A 46 -5.58 2.13 3.93
CA HIS A 46 -4.46 1.57 4.67
C HIS A 46 -4.43 0.04 4.64
N GLN A 47 -5.58 -0.62 4.74
CA GLN A 47 -5.70 -2.08 4.60
C GLN A 47 -5.38 -2.57 3.20
N GLU A 48 -5.83 -1.85 2.16
CA GLU A 48 -5.51 -2.19 0.77
C GLU A 48 -4.02 -2.07 0.46
N ILE A 49 -3.36 -1.04 1.01
CA ILE A 49 -1.89 -0.92 0.95
C ILE A 49 -1.23 -2.15 1.59
N GLY A 50 -1.69 -2.56 2.78
CA GLY A 50 -1.21 -3.77 3.43
C GLY A 50 -1.35 -5.02 2.57
N ALA A 51 -2.55 -5.23 2.03
CA ALA A 51 -2.86 -6.39 1.21
C ALA A 51 -2.01 -6.48 -0.08
N ILE A 52 -1.79 -5.36 -0.78
CA ILE A 52 -0.91 -5.33 -1.95
C ILE A 52 0.54 -5.62 -1.55
N ARG A 53 1.00 -5.04 -0.46
CA ARG A 53 2.38 -5.26 0.01
C ARG A 53 2.62 -6.70 0.44
N ASP A 54 1.67 -7.33 1.11
CA ASP A 54 1.79 -8.76 1.46
C ASP A 54 1.92 -9.62 0.21
N LYS A 55 1.09 -9.38 -0.81
CA LYS A 55 1.18 -10.05 -2.11
C LYS A 55 2.56 -9.86 -2.76
N VAL A 56 3.08 -8.63 -2.77
CA VAL A 56 4.42 -8.32 -3.31
C VAL A 56 5.53 -8.98 -2.49
N GLY A 57 5.34 -9.08 -1.17
CA GLY A 57 6.29 -9.67 -0.22
C GLY A 57 6.48 -11.16 -0.41
N VAL A 58 5.40 -11.88 -0.75
CA VAL A 58 5.43 -13.34 -1.00
C VAL A 58 5.71 -13.71 -2.46
N SER A 59 5.60 -12.76 -3.40
CA SER A 59 5.81 -13.02 -4.83
C SER A 59 7.29 -13.18 -5.19
N ALA A 60 7.57 -14.05 -6.15
CA ALA A 60 8.89 -14.17 -6.78
C ALA A 60 9.29 -12.84 -7.44
N ALA A 61 10.60 -12.56 -7.54
CA ALA A 61 11.10 -11.26 -7.95
C ALA A 61 10.62 -10.86 -9.37
N GLU A 62 10.57 -11.83 -10.27
CA GLU A 62 10.15 -11.74 -11.67
C GLU A 62 8.66 -11.42 -11.82
N GLN A 63 7.85 -11.77 -10.81
CA GLN A 63 6.41 -11.54 -10.82
C GLN A 63 6.03 -10.19 -10.21
N LYS A 64 6.96 -9.47 -9.57
CA LYS A 64 6.60 -8.27 -8.80
C LYS A 64 6.14 -7.10 -9.68
N ALA A 65 6.59 -7.02 -10.92
CA ALA A 65 6.15 -5.98 -11.87
C ALA A 65 4.63 -5.98 -12.13
N GLN A 66 3.95 -7.12 -11.97
CA GLN A 66 2.50 -7.20 -12.18
C GLN A 66 1.68 -6.35 -11.19
N TYR A 67 2.27 -5.97 -10.05
CA TYR A 67 1.60 -5.17 -9.02
C TYR A 67 1.81 -3.66 -9.19
N ILE A 68 2.62 -3.22 -10.17
CA ILE A 68 2.84 -1.79 -10.45
C ILE A 68 1.53 -1.03 -10.74
N PRO A 69 0.57 -1.57 -11.51
CA PRO A 69 -0.74 -0.92 -11.66
C PRO A 69 -1.47 -0.69 -10.34
N SER A 70 -1.44 -1.65 -9.42
CA SER A 70 -2.05 -1.52 -8.08
C SER A 70 -1.37 -0.45 -7.23
N TYR A 71 -0.03 -0.34 -7.30
CA TYR A 71 0.69 0.77 -6.66
C TYR A 71 0.23 2.13 -7.20
N ASN A 72 0.12 2.27 -8.53
CA ASN A 72 -0.32 3.52 -9.15
C ASN A 72 -1.75 3.88 -8.76
N GLU A 73 -2.64 2.90 -8.67
CA GLU A 73 -4.01 3.09 -8.18
C GLU A 73 -4.02 3.60 -6.73
N LEU A 74 -3.27 2.96 -5.83
CA LEU A 74 -3.19 3.35 -4.42
C LEU A 74 -2.58 4.75 -4.24
N ILE A 75 -1.57 5.11 -5.04
CA ILE A 75 -0.99 6.45 -5.07
C ILE A 75 -2.06 7.47 -5.50
N GLY A 76 -2.77 7.21 -6.60
CA GLY A 76 -3.81 8.11 -7.10
C GLY A 76 -4.97 8.27 -6.11
N ARG A 77 -5.39 7.19 -5.45
CA ARG A 77 -6.42 7.23 -4.39
C ARG A 77 -5.96 8.03 -3.18
N SER A 78 -4.70 7.87 -2.75
CA SER A 78 -4.12 8.65 -1.66
C SER A 78 -4.07 10.15 -1.97
N GLN A 79 -3.70 10.51 -3.20
CA GLN A 79 -3.68 11.91 -3.67
C GLN A 79 -5.09 12.50 -3.79
N LYS A 80 -6.04 11.73 -4.31
CA LYS A 80 -7.44 12.15 -4.37
C LYS A 80 -7.99 12.39 -2.97
N MET A 81 -7.68 11.51 -2.04
CA MET A 81 -8.12 11.66 -0.66
C MET A 81 -7.56 12.92 0.02
N LEU A 82 -6.30 13.27 -0.25
CA LEU A 82 -5.73 14.55 0.20
C LEU A 82 -6.55 15.75 -0.30
N GLN A 83 -7.01 15.71 -1.56
CA GLN A 83 -7.84 16.77 -2.13
C GLN A 83 -9.23 16.80 -1.51
N ASP A 84 -9.85 15.62 -1.32
CA ASP A 84 -11.16 15.47 -0.70
C ASP A 84 -11.14 16.00 0.75
N ASN A 85 -10.05 15.77 1.49
CA ASN A 85 -9.87 16.26 2.86
C ASN A 85 -9.91 17.80 2.95
N GLN A 86 -9.39 18.53 1.96
CA GLN A 86 -9.40 20.01 1.96
C GLN A 86 -10.82 20.60 1.91
N THR A 87 -11.74 19.87 1.28
CA THR A 87 -13.12 20.32 1.06
C THR A 87 -14.12 19.73 2.05
N SER A 88 -13.72 18.73 2.85
CA SER A 88 -14.57 18.05 3.82
C SER A 88 -15.00 18.99 4.97
N LYS A 89 -16.30 19.30 5.02
CA LYS A 89 -16.90 20.08 6.12
C LYS A 89 -16.87 19.32 7.45
N GLU A 90 -16.87 17.99 7.40
CA GLU A 90 -16.86 17.15 8.59
C GLU A 90 -15.47 17.04 9.22
N LEU A 91 -14.42 16.85 8.42
CA LEU A 91 -13.04 16.85 8.91
C LEU A 91 -12.62 18.20 9.48
N LYS A 92 -13.19 19.31 9.00
CA LYS A 92 -12.94 20.65 9.57
C LYS A 92 -13.36 20.77 11.03
N LYS A 93 -14.28 19.91 11.52
CA LYS A 93 -14.62 19.83 12.95
C LYS A 93 -13.50 19.22 13.79
N TYR A 94 -12.56 18.50 13.16
CA TYR A 94 -11.47 17.75 13.78
C TYR A 94 -10.10 18.14 13.19
N PRO A 95 -9.63 19.38 13.39
CA PRO A 95 -8.45 19.91 12.71
C PRO A 95 -7.16 19.12 12.97
N GLU A 96 -6.96 18.59 14.18
CA GLU A 96 -5.79 17.76 14.49
C GLU A 96 -5.81 16.41 13.76
N ILE A 97 -6.98 15.80 13.61
CA ILE A 97 -7.17 14.54 12.88
C ILE A 97 -6.97 14.77 11.38
N ASN A 98 -7.51 15.87 10.86
CA ASN A 98 -7.30 16.25 9.47
C ASN A 98 -5.80 16.45 9.17
N ALA A 99 -5.10 17.24 9.99
CA ALA A 99 -3.67 17.50 9.80
C ALA A 99 -2.81 16.23 9.91
N THR A 100 -3.12 15.34 10.85
CA THR A 100 -2.39 14.07 11.00
C THR A 100 -2.70 13.07 9.89
N MET A 101 -3.95 13.01 9.41
CA MET A 101 -4.35 12.22 8.25
C MET A 101 -3.62 12.69 6.99
N ASP A 102 -3.61 14.00 6.71
CA ASP A 102 -2.91 14.58 5.57
C ASP A 102 -1.41 14.33 5.64
N SER A 103 -0.82 14.39 6.84
CA SER A 103 0.59 14.02 7.04
C SER A 103 0.84 12.55 6.69
N CYS A 104 -0.05 11.64 7.12
CA CYS A 104 0.06 10.22 6.79
C CYS A 104 -0.10 9.96 5.30
N LEU A 105 -1.07 10.59 4.65
CA LEU A 105 -1.32 10.43 3.21
C LEU A 105 -0.13 10.95 2.38
N ASN A 106 0.41 12.13 2.70
CA ASN A 106 1.59 12.66 2.02
C ASN A 106 2.82 11.75 2.16
N ALA A 107 3.09 11.27 3.39
CA ALA A 107 4.19 10.34 3.62
C ALA A 107 3.94 8.99 2.92
N GLY A 108 2.71 8.50 2.93
CA GLY A 108 2.27 7.29 2.24
C GLY A 108 2.47 7.39 0.73
N VAL A 109 2.09 8.51 0.10
CA VAL A 109 2.31 8.76 -1.34
C VAL A 109 3.81 8.73 -1.67
N ALA A 110 4.63 9.44 -0.88
CA ALA A 110 6.08 9.45 -1.08
C ALA A 110 6.70 8.05 -0.91
N PHE A 111 6.22 7.29 0.07
CA PHE A 111 6.64 5.91 0.31
C PHE A 111 6.24 4.98 -0.85
N LEU A 112 4.95 4.94 -1.21
CA LEU A 112 4.42 4.06 -2.27
C LEU A 112 5.05 4.37 -3.62
N THR A 113 5.30 5.64 -3.93
CA THR A 113 5.97 6.04 -5.18
C THR A 113 7.39 5.48 -5.25
N LEU A 114 8.12 5.55 -4.14
CA LEU A 114 9.48 5.01 -4.08
C LEU A 114 9.48 3.47 -4.07
N GLU A 115 8.53 2.86 -3.35
CA GLU A 115 8.38 1.40 -3.29
C GLU A 115 8.02 0.83 -4.66
N ALA A 116 7.13 1.47 -5.43
CA ALA A 116 6.80 1.08 -6.80
C ALA A 116 8.04 1.08 -7.72
N ARG A 117 8.88 2.13 -7.63
CA ARG A 117 10.15 2.20 -8.39
C ARG A 117 11.13 1.10 -8.00
N ALA A 118 11.20 0.79 -6.70
CA ALA A 118 12.05 -0.30 -6.21
C ALA A 118 11.53 -1.68 -6.64
N VAL A 119 10.21 -1.88 -6.66
CA VAL A 119 9.57 -3.10 -7.14
C VAL A 119 9.84 -3.30 -8.64
N ASP A 120 9.69 -2.27 -9.46
CA ASP A 120 10.00 -2.32 -10.89
C ASP A 120 11.49 -2.66 -11.13
N ALA A 121 12.40 -1.92 -10.49
CA ALA A 121 13.83 -2.14 -10.62
C ALA A 121 14.24 -3.55 -10.18
N ASN A 122 13.60 -4.09 -9.13
CA ASN A 122 13.86 -5.44 -8.65
C ASN A 122 13.36 -6.52 -9.62
N SER A 123 12.19 -6.33 -10.22
CA SER A 123 11.67 -7.24 -11.24
C SER A 123 12.58 -7.27 -12.47
N ARG A 124 12.93 -6.09 -12.99
CA ARG A 124 13.82 -5.96 -14.16
C ARG A 124 15.22 -6.51 -13.89
N LEU A 125 15.70 -6.43 -12.65
CA LEU A 125 16.98 -7.00 -12.25
C LEU A 125 16.92 -8.52 -12.25
N ALA A 126 15.82 -9.12 -11.79
CA ALA A 126 15.61 -10.56 -11.83
C ALA A 126 15.57 -11.06 -13.28
N ASP A 127 14.83 -10.38 -14.16
CA ASP A 127 14.77 -10.70 -15.59
C ASP A 127 16.15 -10.61 -16.26
N ALA A 128 16.92 -9.56 -15.98
CA ALA A 128 18.26 -9.39 -16.55
C ALA A 128 19.22 -10.50 -16.06
N LYS A 129 19.11 -10.93 -14.78
CA LYS A 129 19.89 -12.04 -14.22
C LYS A 129 19.51 -13.37 -14.89
N GLN A 130 18.22 -13.63 -15.10
CA GLN A 130 17.74 -14.83 -15.76
C GLN A 130 18.23 -14.88 -17.21
N GLN A 131 18.06 -13.80 -17.98
CA GLN A 131 18.53 -13.71 -19.36
C GLN A 131 20.04 -13.91 -19.47
N LEU A 132 20.84 -13.38 -18.52
CA LEU A 132 22.28 -13.64 -18.47
C LEU A 132 22.60 -15.09 -18.20
N SER A 133 21.86 -15.74 -17.30
CA SER A 133 22.02 -17.16 -16.99
C SER A 133 21.75 -18.02 -18.21
N ASP A 134 20.61 -17.81 -18.87
CA ASP A 134 20.19 -18.54 -20.06
C ASP A 134 21.17 -18.35 -21.22
N LEU A 135 21.62 -17.10 -21.42
CA LEU A 135 22.60 -16.78 -22.46
C LEU A 135 23.95 -17.47 -22.18
N ARG A 136 24.43 -17.44 -20.93
CA ARG A 136 25.67 -18.14 -20.54
C ARG A 136 25.55 -19.65 -20.70
N GLN A 137 24.40 -20.23 -20.40
CA GLN A 137 24.15 -21.66 -20.56
C GLN A 137 24.13 -22.05 -22.05
N SER A 138 23.47 -21.26 -22.90
CA SER A 138 23.37 -21.53 -24.35
C SER A 138 24.71 -21.47 -25.09
N ILE A 139 25.69 -20.70 -24.58
CA ILE A 139 27.00 -20.52 -25.22
C ILE A 139 28.13 -21.36 -24.59
N ARG A 140 27.86 -22.08 -23.49
CA ARG A 140 28.89 -22.72 -22.63
C ARG A 140 29.89 -23.59 -23.40
N ASN A 141 29.42 -24.26 -24.45
CA ASN A 141 30.24 -25.18 -25.26
C ASN A 141 30.46 -24.69 -26.70
N ASN A 142 30.20 -23.41 -27.00
CA ASN A 142 30.34 -22.86 -28.35
C ASN A 142 31.08 -21.52 -28.35
N SER A 143 32.39 -21.57 -28.59
CA SER A 143 33.28 -20.39 -28.55
C SER A 143 32.99 -19.35 -29.64
N LEU A 144 32.52 -19.77 -30.81
CA LEU A 144 32.11 -18.88 -31.89
C LEU A 144 30.81 -18.13 -31.54
N LEU A 145 29.82 -18.86 -31.01
CA LEU A 145 28.58 -18.27 -30.52
C LEU A 145 28.83 -17.34 -29.33
N ALA A 146 29.75 -17.71 -28.43
CA ALA A 146 30.16 -16.87 -27.31
C ALA A 146 30.75 -15.53 -27.78
N LYS A 147 31.63 -15.54 -28.81
CA LYS A 147 32.16 -14.32 -29.41
C LYS A 147 31.04 -13.46 -30.03
N LYS A 148 30.09 -14.07 -30.74
CA LYS A 148 28.96 -13.37 -31.37
C LYS A 148 27.99 -12.77 -30.34
N GLN A 149 27.76 -13.44 -29.22
CA GLN A 149 26.83 -13.01 -28.16
C GLN A 149 27.49 -12.10 -27.10
N LYS A 150 28.82 -11.95 -27.11
CA LYS A 150 29.57 -11.10 -26.15
C LYS A 150 28.99 -9.68 -26.00
N PRO A 151 28.63 -8.96 -27.08
CA PRO A 151 28.04 -7.61 -26.94
C PRO A 151 26.71 -7.63 -26.16
N LYS A 152 25.89 -8.67 -26.35
CA LYS A 152 24.62 -8.83 -25.64
C LYS A 152 24.83 -9.16 -24.15
N ILE A 153 25.81 -10.01 -23.83
CA ILE A 153 26.22 -10.29 -22.44
C ILE A 153 26.69 -9.01 -21.75
N ASP A 154 27.56 -8.25 -22.42
CA ASP A 154 28.12 -7.02 -21.86
C ASP A 154 27.02 -5.96 -21.63
N ALA A 155 26.05 -5.86 -22.55
CA ALA A 155 24.89 -4.98 -22.40
C ALA A 155 24.00 -5.38 -21.20
N LEU A 156 23.66 -6.67 -21.09
CA LEU A 156 22.85 -7.18 -19.97
C LEU A 156 23.59 -7.07 -18.63
N ALA A 157 24.91 -7.27 -18.60
CA ALA A 157 25.73 -7.08 -17.40
C ALA A 157 25.77 -5.62 -16.96
N LYS A 158 25.90 -4.67 -17.91
CA LYS A 158 25.78 -3.23 -17.63
C LYS A 158 24.39 -2.87 -17.10
N GLN A 159 23.34 -3.44 -17.69
CA GLN A 159 21.97 -3.24 -17.21
C GLN A 159 21.79 -3.77 -15.79
N GLN A 160 22.27 -4.99 -15.50
CA GLN A 160 22.23 -5.58 -14.16
C GLN A 160 22.95 -4.68 -13.14
N ALA A 161 24.15 -4.19 -13.45
CA ALA A 161 24.91 -3.31 -12.56
C ALA A 161 24.19 -1.97 -12.31
N SER A 162 23.60 -1.39 -13.35
CA SER A 162 22.81 -0.15 -13.25
C SER A 162 21.58 -0.32 -12.36
N LEU A 163 20.80 -1.38 -12.58
CA LEU A 163 19.60 -1.69 -11.78
C LEU A 163 19.95 -1.99 -10.31
N GLN A 164 21.04 -2.71 -10.08
CA GLN A 164 21.54 -2.96 -8.73
C GLN A 164 21.91 -1.65 -8.02
N LYS A 165 22.63 -0.74 -8.70
CA LYS A 165 22.96 0.58 -8.16
C LYS A 165 21.72 1.41 -7.87
N GLN A 166 20.68 1.34 -8.70
CA GLN A 166 19.40 2.02 -8.46
C GLN A 166 18.71 1.48 -7.19
N LEU A 167 18.61 0.16 -7.05
CA LEU A 167 18.05 -0.46 -5.84
C LEU A 167 18.81 -0.07 -4.58
N ASP A 168 20.14 -0.08 -4.65
CA ASP A 168 20.99 0.35 -3.54
C ASP A 168 20.78 1.84 -3.20
N GLY A 169 20.55 2.68 -4.22
CA GLY A 169 20.17 4.08 -4.05
C GLY A 169 18.78 4.29 -3.43
N TYR A 170 17.84 3.37 -3.62
CA TYR A 170 16.49 3.46 -3.05
C TYR A 170 16.43 3.05 -1.57
N LYS A 171 17.34 2.18 -1.10
CA LYS A 171 17.34 1.66 0.28
C LYS A 171 17.25 2.74 1.36
N PRO A 172 18.08 3.81 1.37
CA PRO A 172 18.02 4.82 2.42
C PRO A 172 16.68 5.58 2.44
N GLY A 173 16.16 5.90 1.25
CA GLY A 173 14.88 6.59 1.11
C GLY A 173 13.70 5.73 1.58
N LEU A 174 13.69 4.45 1.21
CA LEU A 174 12.66 3.50 1.63
C LEU A 174 12.67 3.29 3.15
N SER A 175 13.84 3.08 3.74
CA SER A 175 13.99 2.95 5.19
C SER A 175 13.50 4.20 5.92
N ARG A 176 13.90 5.39 5.46
CA ARG A 176 13.48 6.66 6.07
C ARG A 176 11.97 6.85 5.95
N ASN A 177 11.42 6.68 4.75
CA ASN A 177 9.99 6.87 4.51
C ASN A 177 9.15 5.85 5.28
N SER A 178 9.60 4.60 5.38
CA SER A 178 8.96 3.57 6.19
C SER A 178 8.88 3.98 7.66
N GLN A 179 9.98 4.45 8.25
CA GLN A 179 10.02 4.93 9.63
C GLN A 179 9.12 6.14 9.85
N THR A 180 9.16 7.12 8.95
CA THR A 180 8.29 8.29 8.98
C THR A 180 6.82 7.89 8.92
N CYS A 181 6.44 6.99 8.01
CA CYS A 181 5.07 6.50 7.89
C CYS A 181 4.60 5.81 9.17
N ARG A 182 5.41 4.94 9.79
CA ARG A 182 5.07 4.31 11.08
C ARG A 182 4.85 5.35 12.18
N ALA A 183 5.75 6.33 12.29
CA ALA A 183 5.67 7.35 13.32
C ALA A 183 4.41 8.24 13.14
N LEU A 184 4.08 8.60 11.91
CA LEU A 184 2.88 9.39 11.60
C LEU A 184 1.61 8.59 11.84
N LEU A 185 1.56 7.33 11.40
CA LEU A 185 0.39 6.48 11.60
C LEU A 185 0.11 6.24 13.09
N LYS A 186 1.16 6.04 13.89
CA LYS A 186 1.04 5.96 15.35
C LYS A 186 0.42 7.22 15.95
N ARG A 187 0.88 8.40 15.51
CA ARG A 187 0.32 9.69 15.95
C ARG A 187 -1.15 9.83 15.55
N TYR A 188 -1.48 9.48 14.30
CA TYR A 188 -2.86 9.49 13.82
C TYR A 188 -3.77 8.58 14.65
N ASN A 189 -3.36 7.33 14.91
CA ASN A 189 -4.15 6.39 15.71
C ASN A 189 -4.39 6.89 17.13
N ILE A 190 -3.39 7.53 17.77
CA ILE A 190 -3.56 8.16 19.08
C ILE A 190 -4.65 9.24 19.02
N ARG A 191 -4.67 10.08 17.98
CA ARG A 191 -5.68 11.14 17.83
C ARG A 191 -7.07 10.59 17.55
N ILE A 192 -7.17 9.53 16.76
CA ILE A 192 -8.45 8.85 16.50
C ILE A 192 -9.05 8.24 17.77
N LEU A 193 -8.22 7.58 18.59
CA LEU A 193 -8.63 7.00 19.87
C LEU A 193 -9.02 8.09 20.88
N GLN A 194 -8.21 9.15 21.01
CA GLN A 194 -8.52 10.29 21.89
C GLN A 194 -9.80 11.02 21.47
N GLY A 195 -10.04 11.15 20.17
CA GLY A 195 -11.26 11.71 19.62
C GLY A 195 -12.47 10.79 19.71
N LYS A 196 -12.32 9.55 20.19
CA LYS A 196 -13.36 8.50 20.23
C LYS A 196 -14.08 8.32 18.88
N ILE A 197 -13.36 8.52 17.77
CA ILE A 197 -13.94 8.47 16.43
C ILE A 197 -14.04 7.03 15.93
N LEU A 198 -13.05 6.21 16.28
CA LEU A 198 -12.99 4.78 16.00
C LEU A 198 -12.15 4.07 17.07
N GLU A 199 -12.55 2.84 17.42
CA GLU A 199 -11.71 1.90 18.17
C GLU A 199 -11.06 0.94 17.16
N TYR A 200 -9.71 0.96 17.04
CA TYR A 200 -8.99 0.07 16.12
C TYR A 200 -7.69 -0.49 16.70
N THR A 201 -7.31 -1.66 16.18
CA THR A 201 -6.05 -2.37 16.42
C THR A 201 -4.87 -1.70 15.72
N ASN A 202 -3.86 -1.29 16.50
CA ASN A 202 -2.59 -0.73 16.01
C ASN A 202 -1.71 -1.80 15.35
N ASP A 203 -1.75 -1.96 14.02
CA ASP A 203 -0.70 -2.73 13.33
C ASP A 203 0.31 -1.82 12.61
N GLU A 204 1.40 -1.50 13.31
CA GLU A 204 2.50 -0.69 12.77
C GLU A 204 3.42 -1.47 11.80
N LYS A 205 3.21 -2.78 11.63
CA LYS A 205 4.09 -3.65 10.81
C LYS A 205 3.88 -3.50 9.31
N LEU A 206 2.83 -2.79 8.90
CA LEU A 206 2.43 -2.55 7.51
C LEU A 206 3.50 -1.85 6.65
N PHE A 207 4.48 -1.18 7.27
CA PHE A 207 5.48 -0.41 6.55
C PHE A 207 6.81 -1.14 6.24
N ALA A 208 6.91 -2.46 6.48
CA ALA A 208 8.16 -3.20 6.33
C ALA A 208 8.06 -4.32 5.28
N LEU A 209 8.23 -3.99 3.99
CA LEU A 209 8.15 -4.98 2.91
C LEU A 209 9.47 -5.74 2.77
N PHE A 210 10.58 -5.01 2.77
CA PHE A 210 11.89 -5.61 2.59
C PHE A 210 12.50 -6.07 3.92
N PRO A 211 13.33 -7.13 3.93
CA PRO A 211 13.97 -7.64 5.15
C PRO A 211 14.76 -6.57 5.91
N TRP A 212 15.35 -5.59 5.21
CA TRP A 212 16.12 -4.50 5.81
C TRP A 212 15.28 -3.35 6.39
N GLU A 213 13.98 -3.28 6.06
CA GLU A 213 13.05 -2.31 6.65
C GLU A 213 12.45 -2.83 7.96
N LYS A 214 12.52 -4.14 8.19
CA LYS A 214 12.02 -4.79 9.40
C LYS A 214 13.00 -4.48 10.55
N PRO A 215 12.51 -4.09 11.73
CA PRO A 215 13.38 -3.95 12.89
C PRO A 215 14.06 -5.30 13.15
N ALA A 216 15.35 -5.26 13.48
CA ALA A 216 16.10 -6.46 13.81
C ALA A 216 15.35 -7.25 14.90
N PRO A 217 15.22 -8.58 14.80
CA PRO A 217 14.55 -9.36 15.83
C PRO A 217 15.23 -9.09 17.17
N VAL A 218 14.46 -8.65 18.15
CA VAL A 218 14.96 -8.43 19.51
C VAL A 218 15.47 -9.79 19.98
N LYS A 219 16.79 -9.91 20.14
CA LYS A 219 17.39 -11.11 20.73
C LYS A 219 16.83 -11.22 22.14
N THR A 220 15.87 -12.12 22.35
CA THR A 220 15.45 -12.54 23.68
C THR A 220 16.64 -13.22 24.33
N VAL A 221 17.37 -12.46 25.15
CA VAL A 221 18.40 -13.02 26.02
C VAL A 221 17.66 -13.96 26.96
N LYS A 222 17.71 -15.27 26.68
CA LYS A 222 17.27 -16.30 27.63
C LYS A 222 18.11 -16.10 28.89
N LYS A 223 17.52 -15.52 29.94
CA LYS A 223 18.11 -15.55 31.29
C LYS A 223 18.37 -17.02 31.62
N LYS A 224 19.63 -17.43 31.70
CA LYS A 224 19.99 -18.69 32.35
C LYS A 224 19.51 -18.59 33.80
N ARG A 225 18.58 -19.45 34.20
CA ARG A 225 18.26 -19.64 35.63
C ARG A 225 19.54 -20.15 36.30
N LYS A 226 19.97 -19.47 37.36
CA LYS A 226 20.84 -20.05 38.39
C LYS A 226 19.99 -20.96 39.25
#